data_AF-A0ABC8KAK1-F1
#
_entry.id   AF-A0ABC8KAK1-F1
#
_cell.length_a   1.000
_cell.length_b   1.000
_cell.length_c   1.000
_cell.angle_alpha   90.00
_cell.angle_beta   90.00
_cell.angle_gamma   90.00
#
_symmetry.space_group_name_H-M   'P 1'
#
loop_
_entity.id
_entity.type
_entity.pdbx_description
1 polymer ?
#
loop_
_entity_poly.entity_id
_entity_poly.type
_entity_poly.pdbx_seq_one_letter_code
_entity_poly.pdbx_strand_id
1 'polypeptide(L)'
;MRRRRQRISRLRRFYTECLGMKLLRKRDIPEEKYTNAFLGYGLEDSHFVMELTYKLIKAKGGKVTREPGAVKGGKTIIAFMEDPDGYKFELLERGPTPEPLCQVSVGHLDRAIKFYEKAFGMELLRTRDNPEYKVT
;
A
#
# COMPACT_ATOMS: atom_id res chain seq x y z
N MET A 1 -4.05 -3.21 27.66
CA MET A 1 -2.69 -2.90 27.14
C MET A 1 -2.03 -4.02 26.32
N ARG A 2 -2.15 -5.30 26.68
CA ARG A 2 -1.40 -6.42 26.06
C ARG A 2 -1.72 -6.70 24.57
N ARG A 3 -3.00 -6.64 24.17
CA ARG A 3 -3.45 -6.76 22.75
C ARG A 3 -2.94 -5.63 21.83
N ARG A 4 -2.63 -4.46 22.39
CA ARG A 4 -2.18 -3.25 21.64
C ARG A 4 -0.74 -3.39 21.15
N ARG A 5 0.17 -3.83 22.03
CA ARG A 5 1.57 -4.09 21.64
C ARG A 5 1.66 -5.18 20.57
N GLN A 6 0.88 -6.26 20.71
CA GLN A 6 0.89 -7.37 19.74
C GLN A 6 0.46 -6.97 18.32
N ARG A 7 -0.48 -6.02 18.15
CA ARG A 7 -0.95 -5.62 16.80
C ARG A 7 -0.01 -4.66 16.09
N ILE A 8 0.54 -3.66 16.79
CA ILE A 8 1.59 -2.81 16.23
C ILE A 8 2.80 -3.66 15.85
N SER A 9 3.16 -4.64 16.70
CA SER A 9 4.19 -5.63 16.34
C SER A 9 3.82 -6.47 15.11
N ARG A 10 2.54 -6.81 14.89
CA ARG A 10 2.08 -7.55 13.69
C ARG A 10 2.11 -6.72 12.42
N LEU A 11 1.57 -5.49 12.44
CA LEU A 11 1.62 -4.58 11.30
C LEU A 11 3.08 -4.26 10.96
N ARG A 12 3.88 -3.93 11.97
CA ARG A 12 5.33 -3.74 11.78
C ARG A 12 5.95 -4.96 11.12
N ARG A 13 5.73 -6.16 11.66
CA ARG A 13 6.23 -7.41 11.09
C ARG A 13 5.79 -7.62 9.64
N PHE A 14 4.52 -7.38 9.32
CA PHE A 14 4.05 -7.51 7.95
C PHE A 14 4.79 -6.55 7.00
N TYR A 15 4.80 -5.26 7.30
CA TYR A 15 5.43 -4.27 6.44
C TYR A 15 6.96 -4.39 6.38
N THR A 16 7.62 -4.76 7.48
CA THR A 16 9.08 -4.85 7.51
C THR A 16 9.61 -6.23 7.11
N GLU A 17 8.99 -7.32 7.57
CA GLU A 17 9.47 -8.68 7.31
C GLU A 17 8.87 -9.28 6.03
N CYS A 18 7.60 -9.01 5.69
CA CYS A 18 6.98 -9.54 4.47
C CYS A 18 7.18 -8.62 3.25
N LEU A 19 7.04 -7.30 3.44
CA LEU A 19 7.21 -6.32 2.36
C LEU A 19 8.61 -5.70 2.30
N GLY A 20 9.49 -5.95 3.30
CA GLY A 20 10.85 -5.41 3.28
C GLY A 20 10.96 -3.89 3.49
N MET A 21 9.89 -3.23 3.95
CA MET A 21 9.90 -1.79 4.23
C MET A 21 10.69 -1.47 5.50
N LYS A 22 11.12 -0.21 5.62
CA LYS A 22 11.77 0.33 6.82
C LYS A 22 10.77 1.21 7.57
N LEU A 23 10.70 1.04 8.89
CA LEU A 23 10.04 2.01 9.77
C LEU A 23 10.95 3.24 9.90
N LEU A 24 10.56 4.34 9.27
CA LEU A 24 11.35 5.57 9.22
C LEU A 24 11.12 6.42 10.47
N ARG A 25 9.85 6.61 10.84
CA ARG A 25 9.46 7.44 11.98
C ARG A 25 8.19 6.92 12.62
N LYS A 26 8.06 7.12 13.93
CA LYS A 26 6.86 6.80 14.71
C LYS A 26 6.53 7.98 15.62
N ARG A 27 5.26 8.38 15.67
CA ARG A 27 4.77 9.43 16.57
C ARG A 27 3.52 8.94 17.29
N ASP A 28 3.56 8.95 18.61
CA ASP A 28 2.38 8.70 19.44
C ASP A 28 1.74 10.05 19.80
N ILE A 29 0.42 10.19 19.61
CA ILE A 29 -0.36 11.39 19.96
C ILE A 29 -1.44 10.95 20.98
N PRO A 30 -1.08 10.87 22.27
CA PRO A 30 -1.96 10.35 23.32
C PRO A 30 -3.27 11.14 23.47
N GLU A 31 -3.20 12.46 23.31
CA GLU A 31 -4.30 13.41 23.47
C GLU A 31 -5.42 13.11 22.47
N GLU A 32 -5.03 12.81 21.23
CA GLU A 32 -5.96 12.52 20.13
C GLU A 32 -6.17 11.01 19.90
N LYS A 33 -5.59 10.17 20.77
CA LYS A 33 -5.80 8.71 20.78
C LYS A 33 -5.46 8.02 19.45
N TYR A 34 -4.36 8.41 18.82
CA TYR A 34 -3.79 7.67 17.69
C TYR A 34 -2.25 7.66 17.68
N THR A 35 -1.70 6.83 16.80
CA THR A 35 -0.27 6.69 16.55
C THR A 35 -0.04 6.71 15.04
N ASN A 36 0.92 7.52 14.57
CA ASN A 36 1.36 7.50 13.18
C ASN A 36 2.67 6.72 13.06
N ALA A 37 2.77 5.89 12.03
CA ALA A 37 4.00 5.22 11.64
C ALA A 37 4.27 5.49 10.16
N PHE A 38 5.49 5.91 9.85
CA PHE A 38 5.95 6.24 8.50
C PHE A 38 6.83 5.10 8.02
N LEU A 39 6.44 4.43 6.94
CA LEU A 39 7.16 3.28 6.38
C LEU A 39 7.39 3.45 4.87
N GLY A 40 8.56 3.05 4.40
CA GLY A 40 8.93 3.11 2.98
C GLY A 40 10.23 2.39 2.69
N TYR A 41 10.74 2.52 1.47
CA TYR A 41 12.00 1.89 1.05
C TYR A 41 13.21 2.83 1.11
N GLY A 42 12.98 4.14 1.19
CA GLY A 42 14.00 5.18 1.35
C GLY A 42 13.55 6.32 2.26
N LEU A 43 14.27 7.44 2.24
CA LEU A 43 14.04 8.60 3.12
C LEU A 43 12.78 9.38 2.70
N GLU A 44 12.12 10.05 3.66
CA GLU A 44 10.87 10.81 3.46
C GLU A 44 11.00 11.96 2.43
N ASP A 45 12.21 12.45 2.18
CA ASP A 45 12.50 13.56 1.25
C ASP A 45 12.70 13.14 -0.21
N SER A 46 12.86 11.84 -0.45
CA SER A 46 13.35 11.31 -1.74
C SER A 46 12.56 10.10 -2.23
N HIS A 47 11.71 9.52 -1.38
CA HIS A 47 10.93 8.33 -1.67
C HIS A 47 9.48 8.51 -1.24
N PHE A 48 8.59 7.74 -1.87
CA PHE A 48 7.23 7.61 -1.39
C PHE A 48 7.22 6.85 -0.05
N VAL A 49 6.52 7.43 0.92
CA VAL A 49 6.40 6.87 2.27
C VAL A 49 4.92 6.75 2.61
N MET A 50 4.53 5.58 3.13
CA MET A 50 3.20 5.38 3.68
C MET A 50 3.13 5.90 5.11
N GLU A 51 2.14 6.74 5.37
CA GLU A 51 1.70 7.08 6.72
C GLU A 51 0.57 6.15 7.15
N LEU A 52 0.85 5.30 8.14
CA LEU A 52 -0.15 4.47 8.80
C LEU A 52 -0.66 5.19 10.06
N THR A 53 -1.89 5.68 9.98
CA THR A 53 -2.60 6.30 11.12
C THR A 53 -3.41 5.26 11.86
N TYR A 54 -2.87 4.80 12.99
CA TYR A 54 -3.56 3.84 13.85
C TYR A 54 -4.44 4.56 14.88
N LYS A 55 -5.72 4.72 14.57
CA LYS A 55 -6.73 5.07 15.59
C LYS A 55 -6.82 3.94 16.61
N LEU A 56 -6.91 4.27 17.90
CA LEU A 56 -6.89 3.27 18.99
C LEU A 56 -8.07 2.27 19.03
N ILE A 57 -8.87 2.16 17.95
CA ILE A 57 -10.07 1.31 17.85
C ILE A 57 -9.89 0.26 16.71
N LYS A 58 -9.55 -0.96 17.15
CA LYS A 58 -9.75 -2.34 16.59
C LYS A 58 -9.45 -2.74 15.12
N ALA A 59 -9.34 -4.09 14.95
CA ALA A 59 -9.41 -4.96 13.75
C ALA A 59 -8.12 -5.45 13.03
N LYS A 60 -7.50 -6.56 13.46
CA LYS A 60 -7.52 -7.91 12.81
C LYS A 60 -6.24 -8.15 11.98
N GLY A 61 -6.04 -9.40 11.52
CA GLY A 61 -4.76 -9.96 11.07
C GLY A 61 -4.87 -10.47 9.64
N GLY A 62 -3.79 -10.25 8.87
CA GLY A 62 -3.85 -10.19 7.41
C GLY A 62 -3.86 -11.57 6.79
N LYS A 63 -4.36 -11.66 5.56
CA LYS A 63 -4.56 -12.90 4.81
C LYS A 63 -4.06 -12.71 3.38
N VAL A 64 -3.31 -13.68 2.88
CA VAL A 64 -2.99 -13.73 1.44
C VAL A 64 -4.25 -14.17 0.70
N THR A 65 -4.72 -13.35 -0.24
CA THR A 65 -5.99 -13.61 -0.96
C THR A 65 -5.81 -14.16 -2.37
N ARG A 66 -4.59 -14.09 -2.94
CA ARG A 66 -4.27 -14.72 -4.22
C ARG A 66 -2.77 -15.02 -4.36
N GLU A 67 -2.44 -16.28 -4.63
CA GLU A 67 -1.06 -16.73 -4.91
C GLU A 67 -0.49 -16.06 -6.19
N PRO A 68 0.85 -15.90 -6.31
CA PRO A 68 1.48 -15.32 -7.47
C PRO A 68 1.11 -16.05 -8.77
N GLY A 69 0.70 -15.30 -9.78
CA GLY A 69 0.36 -15.86 -11.09
C GLY A 69 0.39 -14.80 -12.19
N ALA A 70 0.61 -15.25 -13.42
CA ALA A 70 0.57 -14.36 -14.58
C ALA A 70 -0.81 -13.67 -14.70
N VAL A 71 -0.80 -12.40 -15.12
CA VAL A 71 -2.00 -11.71 -15.55
C VAL A 71 -2.53 -12.40 -16.82
N LYS A 72 -3.80 -12.83 -16.86
CA LYS A 72 -4.53 -13.23 -18.08
C LYS A 72 -4.24 -12.20 -19.19
N GLY A 73 -3.63 -12.66 -20.29
CA GLY A 73 -3.28 -11.79 -21.42
C GLY A 73 -2.03 -10.92 -21.26
N GLY A 74 -1.15 -11.20 -20.28
CA GLY A 74 0.12 -10.49 -20.09
C GLY A 74 1.29 -11.39 -19.70
N LYS A 75 2.52 -10.89 -19.85
CA LYS A 75 3.76 -11.55 -19.38
C LYS A 75 4.14 -11.18 -17.94
N THR A 76 3.49 -10.15 -17.38
CA THR A 76 3.77 -9.65 -16.04
C THR A 76 3.15 -10.58 -15.00
N ILE A 77 3.96 -10.97 -14.02
CA ILE A 77 3.53 -11.77 -12.87
C ILE A 77 3.05 -10.79 -11.80
N ILE A 78 1.82 -11.00 -11.31
CA ILE A 78 1.26 -10.23 -10.21
C ILE A 78 0.78 -11.14 -9.08
N ALA A 79 0.81 -10.63 -7.86
CA ALA A 79 0.18 -11.24 -6.70
C ALA A 79 -0.65 -10.20 -5.94
N PHE A 80 -1.66 -10.65 -5.19
CA PHE A 80 -2.39 -9.77 -4.29
C PHE A 80 -2.23 -10.25 -2.86
N MET A 81 -1.89 -9.34 -1.97
CA MET A 81 -1.86 -9.60 -0.54
C MET A 81 -2.71 -8.58 0.21
N GLU A 82 -3.38 -9.01 1.27
CA GLU A 82 -4.06 -8.11 2.19
C GLU A 82 -3.22 -7.94 3.44
N ASP A 83 -3.06 -6.68 3.86
CA ASP A 83 -2.48 -6.37 5.15
C ASP A 83 -3.42 -6.81 6.30
N PRO A 84 -2.97 -6.70 7.57
CA PRO A 84 -3.80 -6.99 8.73
C PRO A 84 -5.17 -6.33 8.79
N ASP A 85 -5.31 -5.16 8.18
CA ASP A 85 -6.50 -4.34 8.27
C ASP A 85 -7.37 -4.44 7.01
N GLY A 86 -6.96 -5.26 6.01
CA GLY A 86 -7.71 -5.56 4.79
C GLY A 86 -7.34 -4.69 3.59
N TYR A 87 -6.28 -3.87 3.68
CA TYR A 87 -5.77 -3.12 2.53
C TYR A 87 -5.10 -4.06 1.55
N LYS A 88 -5.52 -3.99 0.29
CA LYS A 88 -4.97 -4.81 -0.80
C LYS A 88 -3.71 -4.16 -1.37
N PHE A 89 -2.65 -4.94 -1.46
CA PHE A 89 -1.41 -4.61 -2.14
C PHE A 89 -1.27 -5.48 -3.39
N GLU A 90 -1.02 -4.85 -4.53
CA GLU A 90 -0.63 -5.52 -5.76
C GLU A 90 0.91 -5.61 -5.80
N LEU A 91 1.43 -6.83 -5.83
CA LEU A 91 2.85 -7.09 -6.02
C LEU A 91 3.11 -7.28 -7.51
N LEU A 92 4.00 -6.48 -8.07
CA LEU A 92 4.39 -6.52 -9.47
C LEU A 92 5.82 -7.05 -9.57
N GLU A 93 6.03 -8.16 -10.27
CA GLU A 93 7.38 -8.56 -10.63
C GLU A 93 7.96 -7.60 -11.67
N ARG A 94 9.10 -6.99 -11.34
CA ARG A 94 9.83 -6.07 -12.22
C ARG A 94 11.32 -6.07 -11.90
N GLY A 95 12.12 -5.53 -12.83
CA GLY A 95 13.55 -5.32 -12.61
C GLY A 95 13.85 -4.31 -11.48
N PRO A 96 15.14 -4.12 -11.15
CA PRO A 96 15.56 -3.17 -10.11
C PRO A 96 14.95 -1.78 -10.32
N THR A 97 14.59 -1.13 -9.21
CA THR A 97 13.91 0.16 -9.27
C THR A 97 14.28 1.04 -8.08
N PRO A 98 14.39 2.37 -8.27
CA PRO A 98 14.59 3.29 -7.16
C PRO A 98 13.37 3.39 -6.25
N GLU A 99 12.15 3.20 -6.76
CA GLU A 99 10.91 3.39 -5.99
C GLU A 99 10.00 2.15 -6.07
N PRO A 100 10.15 1.19 -5.14
CA PRO A 100 9.33 -0.02 -5.14
C PRO A 100 7.84 0.25 -4.86
N LEU A 101 7.51 1.32 -4.11
CA LEU A 101 6.12 1.69 -3.86
C LEU A 101 5.62 2.64 -4.95
N CYS A 102 4.99 2.08 -5.97
CA CYS A 102 4.86 2.76 -7.26
C CYS A 102 3.43 3.03 -7.73
N GLN A 103 2.40 2.57 -7.03
CA GLN A 103 1.01 2.68 -7.49
C GLN A 103 0.02 2.82 -6.33
N VAL A 104 -1.05 3.58 -6.57
CA VAL A 104 -2.23 3.70 -5.70
C VAL A 104 -3.48 3.53 -6.56
N SER A 105 -4.38 2.64 -6.14
CA SER A 105 -5.62 2.35 -6.89
C SER A 105 -6.72 3.37 -6.59
N VAL A 106 -7.53 3.70 -7.60
CA VAL A 106 -8.64 4.66 -7.52
C VAL A 106 -9.96 4.02 -7.95
N GLY A 107 -11.08 4.49 -7.39
CA GLY A 107 -12.41 3.93 -7.67
C GLY A 107 -13.03 4.36 -9.01
N HIS A 108 -12.76 5.59 -9.46
CA HIS A 108 -13.31 6.13 -10.71
C HIS A 108 -12.20 6.76 -11.55
N LEU A 109 -11.75 6.05 -12.58
CA LEU A 109 -10.54 6.38 -13.35
C LEU A 109 -10.63 7.76 -14.03
N ASP A 110 -11.66 8.02 -14.82
CA ASP A 110 -11.78 9.29 -15.56
C ASP A 110 -11.88 10.52 -14.65
N ARG A 111 -12.56 10.35 -13.51
CA ARG A 111 -12.68 11.41 -12.51
C ARG A 111 -11.33 11.64 -11.81
N ALA A 112 -10.61 10.57 -11.51
CA ALA A 112 -9.29 10.65 -10.89
C ALA A 112 -8.28 11.31 -11.83
N ILE A 113 -8.19 10.91 -13.09
CA ILE A 113 -7.27 11.48 -14.08
C ILE A 113 -7.46 13.01 -14.14
N LYS A 114 -8.70 13.46 -14.40
CA LYS A 114 -9.00 14.90 -14.47
C LYS A 114 -8.66 15.65 -13.19
N PHE A 115 -8.87 15.03 -12.04
CA PHE A 115 -8.55 15.63 -10.75
C PHE A 115 -7.03 15.77 -10.56
N TYR A 116 -6.25 14.72 -10.83
CA TYR A 116 -4.80 14.76 -10.66
C TYR A 116 -4.10 15.68 -11.68
N GLU A 117 -4.54 15.70 -12.93
CA GLU A 117 -4.03 16.64 -13.94
C GLU A 117 -4.30 18.09 -13.53
N LYS A 118 -5.53 18.42 -13.12
CA LYS A 118 -5.92 19.81 -12.83
C LYS A 118 -5.47 20.32 -11.47
N ALA A 119 -5.58 19.49 -10.42
CA ALA A 119 -5.31 19.92 -9.06
C ALA A 119 -3.83 19.80 -8.68
N PHE A 120 -3.12 18.83 -9.27
CA PHE A 120 -1.74 18.53 -8.91
C PHE A 120 -0.75 18.68 -10.08
N GLY A 121 -1.22 19.02 -11.29
CA GLY A 121 -0.35 19.19 -12.46
C GLY A 121 0.31 17.88 -12.91
N MET A 122 -0.26 16.73 -12.57
CA MET A 122 0.29 15.43 -12.96
C MET A 122 0.08 15.16 -14.44
N GLU A 123 0.99 14.41 -15.05
CA GLU A 123 0.89 13.98 -16.44
C GLU A 123 0.35 12.54 -16.54
N LEU A 124 -0.61 12.31 -17.43
CA LEU A 124 -1.11 10.98 -17.73
C LEU A 124 -0.09 10.18 -18.56
N LEU A 125 0.64 9.29 -17.91
CA LEU A 125 1.69 8.50 -18.58
C LEU A 125 1.15 7.37 -19.47
N ARG A 126 0.05 6.70 -19.07
CA ARG A 126 -0.54 5.58 -19.83
C ARG A 126 -1.98 5.30 -19.39
N THR A 127 -2.83 4.92 -20.35
CA THR A 127 -4.13 4.27 -20.10
C THR A 127 -4.13 2.86 -20.68
N ARG A 128 -4.83 1.94 -20.03
CA ARG A 128 -5.07 0.59 -20.57
C ARG A 128 -6.38 0.06 -19.99
N ASP A 129 -7.37 -0.14 -20.85
CA ASP A 129 -8.57 -0.88 -20.48
C ASP A 129 -8.29 -2.38 -20.51
N ASN A 130 -8.82 -3.08 -19.51
CA ASN A 130 -8.69 -4.53 -19.42
C ASN A 130 -10.07 -5.15 -19.13
N PRO A 131 -10.94 -5.25 -20.16
CA PRO A 131 -12.34 -5.65 -19.99
C PRO A 131 -12.51 -7.07 -19.43
N GLU A 132 -11.50 -7.91 -19.56
CA GLU A 132 -11.46 -9.29 -19.04
C GLU A 132 -11.21 -9.36 -17.51
N TYR A 133 -10.86 -8.24 -16.88
CA TYR A 133 -10.46 -8.12 -15.48
C TYR A 133 -11.54 -7.53 -14.56
N LYS A 134 -12.83 -7.71 -14.90
CA LYS A 134 -13.91 -7.34 -13.99
C LYS A 134 -13.85 -8.23 -12.74
N VAL A 135 -13.36 -7.68 -11.65
CA VAL A 135 -13.49 -8.26 -10.32
C VAL A 135 -14.98 -8.21 -9.96
N THR A 136 -15.67 -9.34 -10.04
CA THR A 136 -17.02 -9.53 -9.45
C THR A 136 -16.96 -9.44 -7.94
#